data_AF-A0A4R2GI50-F1
#
_entry.id   AF-A0A4R2GI50-F1
#
_cell.length_a   1.000
_cell.length_b   1.000
_cell.length_c   1.000
_cell.angle_alpha   90.00
_cell.angle_beta   90.00
_cell.angle_gamma   90.00
#
_symmetry.space_group_name_H-M   'P 1'
#
loop_
_entity.id
_entity.type
_entity.pdbx_description
1 polymer ?
#
loop_
_entity_poly.entity_id
_entity_poly.type
_entity_poly.pdbx_seq_one_letter_code
_entity_poly.pdbx_strand_id
1 'polypeptide(L)'
;MKTLTREVSNSKEFRLFIEFPNKLYKQSDFYVSPLISNEKKTLSPKHNSDFNHCDVKLWLAWQNNQVVGRVAGIIDHKFIAKTGKKHVRFGWFDFIDQPEVANELLKSVEAWGTKKGMTNIHGPYGLSQFDPSGILIEGFNELPTSFGKYNFPYYATTMEALGYQKEIDWLEFRVMVPEKVPDKYFKIAEIVESRYNLSSVTIKKKKDLHRYADELFALMNKVYGELYSHFELTPEKIKELQNGFIPMLNPDFVSIVVNSTGKIVGFGICLPSLAKAIQKSKGRLFPFGFLRILYALKYNDTIDTLLIAIDGNYKEKGVNALIFRDIGQSIINHKIKFVETTRELEGNLDVQNLWNKFEYRQHKKARCYIKDL
;
A
#
# COMPACT_ATOMS: atom_id res chain seq x y z
N MET A 1 -13.84 12.56 -30.45
CA MET A 1 -14.76 13.44 -29.69
C MET A 1 -13.92 14.38 -28.83
N LYS A 2 -14.33 15.63 -28.59
CA LYS A 2 -13.53 16.57 -27.79
C LYS A 2 -13.59 16.20 -26.31
N THR A 3 -12.43 15.89 -25.72
CA THR A 3 -12.29 15.72 -24.26
C THR A 3 -12.14 17.09 -23.60
N LEU A 4 -12.85 17.32 -22.51
CA LEU A 4 -12.72 18.53 -21.69
C LEU A 4 -12.39 18.15 -20.25
N THR A 5 -11.31 18.70 -19.69
CA THR A 5 -11.00 18.54 -18.26
C THR A 5 -11.56 19.69 -17.45
N ARG A 6 -12.05 19.36 -16.25
CA ARG A 6 -12.57 20.34 -15.28
C ARG A 6 -12.11 19.98 -13.88
N GLU A 7 -11.68 20.98 -13.13
CA GLU A 7 -11.37 20.85 -11.71
C GLU A 7 -12.66 20.51 -10.95
N VAL A 8 -12.57 19.57 -10.01
CA VAL A 8 -13.68 19.21 -9.12
C VAL A 8 -13.94 20.37 -8.18
N SER A 9 -15.13 20.94 -8.27
CA SER A 9 -15.51 22.17 -7.58
C SER A 9 -16.59 21.99 -6.51
N ASN A 10 -17.29 20.85 -6.53
CA ASN A 10 -18.46 20.62 -5.67
C ASN A 10 -18.62 19.15 -5.25
N SER A 11 -19.51 18.91 -4.29
CA SER A 11 -19.74 17.59 -3.70
C SER A 11 -20.28 16.54 -4.69
N LYS A 12 -21.00 16.97 -5.73
CA LYS A 12 -21.51 16.08 -6.79
C LYS A 12 -20.36 15.60 -7.68
N GLU A 13 -19.50 16.50 -8.12
CA GLU A 13 -18.30 16.17 -8.89
C GLU A 13 -17.32 15.32 -8.06
N PHE A 14 -17.15 15.63 -6.78
CA PHE A 14 -16.33 14.82 -5.88
C PHE A 14 -16.85 13.38 -5.79
N ARG A 15 -18.18 13.18 -5.72
CA ARG A 15 -18.75 11.83 -5.77
C ARG A 15 -18.45 11.12 -7.09
N LEU A 16 -18.59 11.82 -8.22
CA LEU A 16 -18.26 11.26 -9.53
C LEU A 16 -16.78 10.85 -9.62
N PHE A 17 -15.88 11.66 -9.06
CA PHE A 17 -14.45 11.34 -8.97
C PHE A 17 -14.20 10.04 -8.20
N ILE A 18 -14.83 9.87 -7.04
CA ILE A 18 -14.67 8.67 -6.20
C ILE A 18 -15.27 7.43 -6.87
N GLU A 19 -16.42 7.57 -7.54
CA GLU A 19 -17.17 6.44 -8.08
C GLU A 19 -16.76 6.03 -9.51
N PHE A 20 -16.04 6.89 -10.25
CA PHE A 20 -15.65 6.61 -11.63
C PHE A 20 -14.96 5.24 -11.85
N PRO A 21 -13.98 4.82 -11.03
CA PRO A 21 -13.35 3.50 -11.19
C PRO A 21 -14.35 2.35 -11.09
N ASN A 22 -15.33 2.45 -10.19
CA ASN A 22 -16.36 1.41 -10.03
C ASN A 22 -17.22 1.26 -11.30
N LYS A 23 -17.37 2.35 -12.07
CA LYS A 23 -18.01 2.31 -13.39
C LYS A 23 -17.06 1.73 -14.44
N LEU A 24 -15.81 2.19 -14.48
CA LEU A 24 -14.80 1.76 -15.45
C LEU A 24 -14.52 0.25 -15.37
N TYR A 25 -14.34 -0.28 -14.16
CA TYR A 25 -13.95 -1.67 -13.93
C TYR A 25 -15.12 -2.60 -13.58
N LYS A 26 -16.37 -2.18 -13.86
CA LYS A 26 -17.59 -2.91 -13.47
C LYS A 26 -17.62 -4.38 -13.92
N GLN A 27 -16.98 -4.68 -15.04
CA GLN A 27 -16.92 -6.02 -15.65
C GLN A 27 -15.59 -6.74 -15.41
N SER A 28 -14.67 -6.17 -14.62
CA SER A 28 -13.37 -6.82 -14.35
C SER A 28 -13.46 -7.72 -13.12
N ASP A 29 -13.08 -8.99 -13.30
CA ASP A 29 -12.94 -9.96 -12.21
C ASP A 29 -11.71 -9.71 -11.32
N PHE A 30 -10.81 -8.82 -11.74
CA PHE A 30 -9.57 -8.49 -11.05
C PHE A 30 -9.61 -7.12 -10.37
N TYR A 31 -10.78 -6.48 -10.35
CA TYR A 31 -10.96 -5.21 -9.67
C TYR A 31 -11.44 -5.39 -8.23
N VAL A 32 -10.66 -4.89 -7.28
CA VAL A 32 -11.04 -4.75 -5.88
C VAL A 32 -11.44 -3.30 -5.64
N SER A 33 -12.74 -3.03 -5.60
CA SER A 33 -13.28 -1.69 -5.35
C SER A 33 -12.85 -1.17 -3.97
N PRO A 34 -12.09 -0.07 -3.88
CA PRO A 34 -11.78 0.54 -2.60
C PRO A 34 -13.05 0.88 -1.84
N LEU A 35 -13.01 0.80 -0.51
CA LEU A 35 -14.15 1.24 0.30
C LEU A 35 -14.42 2.72 0.01
N ILE A 36 -15.62 3.04 -0.46
CA ILE A 36 -16.01 4.41 -0.84
C ILE A 36 -15.85 5.36 0.36
N SER A 37 -16.11 4.86 1.57
CA SER A 37 -15.89 5.62 2.81
C SER A 37 -14.42 5.94 3.05
N ASN A 38 -13.50 5.06 2.69
CA ASN A 38 -12.06 5.28 2.86
C ASN A 38 -11.55 6.26 1.81
N GLU A 39 -11.91 6.08 0.53
CA GLU A 39 -11.56 7.04 -0.53
C GLU A 39 -12.02 8.47 -0.19
N LYS A 40 -13.25 8.62 0.33
CA LYS A 40 -13.76 9.91 0.79
C LYS A 40 -12.96 10.49 1.96
N LYS A 41 -12.50 9.65 2.90
CA LYS A 41 -11.67 10.10 4.02
C LYS A 41 -10.27 10.50 3.53
N THR A 42 -9.64 9.67 2.71
CA THR A 42 -8.30 9.90 2.17
C THR A 42 -8.23 11.20 1.37
N LEU A 43 -9.24 11.50 0.56
CA LEU A 43 -9.31 12.73 -0.25
C LEU A 43 -10.10 13.86 0.43
N SER A 44 -10.21 13.85 1.76
CA SER A 44 -10.86 14.93 2.53
C SER A 44 -9.85 15.66 3.43
N PRO A 45 -9.66 16.98 3.25
CA PRO A 45 -8.83 17.79 4.15
C PRO A 45 -9.29 17.75 5.61
N LYS A 46 -10.57 17.45 5.87
CA LYS A 46 -11.13 17.35 7.22
C LYS A 46 -10.69 16.07 7.95
N HIS A 47 -10.34 15.02 7.21
CA HIS A 47 -10.18 13.67 7.76
C HIS A 47 -8.80 13.05 7.52
N ASN A 48 -8.00 13.61 6.61
CA ASN A 48 -6.66 13.14 6.33
C ASN A 48 -5.64 14.24 6.65
N SER A 49 -4.81 14.00 7.67
CA SER A 49 -3.73 14.90 8.07
C SER A 49 -2.66 15.15 7.01
N ASP A 50 -2.62 14.36 5.93
CA ASP A 50 -1.69 14.58 4.82
C ASP A 50 -1.95 15.93 4.10
N PHE A 51 -3.18 16.45 4.14
CA PHE A 51 -3.51 17.78 3.61
C PHE A 51 -2.84 18.94 4.36
N ASN A 52 -2.26 18.70 5.54
CA ASN A 52 -1.47 19.72 6.24
C ASN A 52 -0.15 20.05 5.51
N HIS A 53 0.31 19.16 4.63
CA HIS A 53 1.57 19.33 3.89
C HIS A 53 1.45 18.98 2.40
N CYS A 54 0.27 18.56 1.93
CA CYS A 54 0.00 18.31 0.53
C CYS A 54 -1.00 19.32 -0.02
N ASP A 55 -0.61 20.04 -1.08
CA ASP A 55 -1.60 20.70 -1.94
C ASP A 55 -2.23 19.63 -2.83
N VAL A 56 -3.56 19.60 -2.94
CA VAL A 56 -4.27 18.59 -3.75
C VAL A 56 -5.30 19.27 -4.64
N LYS A 57 -5.32 18.88 -5.91
CA LYS A 57 -6.37 19.22 -6.88
C LYS A 57 -6.85 17.97 -7.59
N LEU A 58 -8.15 17.94 -7.89
CA LEU A 58 -8.80 16.80 -8.56
C LEU A 58 -9.39 17.29 -9.88
N TRP A 59 -9.24 16.50 -10.94
CA TRP A 59 -9.84 16.77 -12.25
C TRP A 59 -10.67 15.59 -12.74
N LEU A 60 -11.73 15.91 -13.46
CA LEU A 60 -12.54 14.97 -14.23
C LEU A 60 -12.43 15.31 -15.72
N ALA A 61 -12.28 14.28 -16.56
CA ALA A 61 -12.39 14.39 -18.00
C ALA A 61 -13.81 14.06 -18.46
N TRP A 62 -14.33 14.86 -19.38
CA TRP A 62 -15.71 14.78 -19.86
C TRP A 62 -15.76 14.63 -21.38
N GLN A 63 -16.65 13.76 -21.86
CA GLN A 63 -17.12 13.67 -23.24
C GLN A 63 -18.64 13.53 -23.23
N ASN A 64 -19.37 14.35 -24.00
CA ASN A 64 -20.84 14.30 -24.09
C ASN A 64 -21.55 14.24 -22.71
N ASN A 65 -21.14 15.09 -21.76
CA ASN A 65 -21.63 15.12 -20.38
C ASN A 65 -21.44 13.82 -19.58
N GLN A 66 -20.57 12.92 -20.03
CA GLN A 66 -20.17 11.73 -19.30
C GLN A 66 -18.72 11.86 -18.82
N VAL A 67 -18.47 11.47 -17.57
CA VAL A 67 -17.11 11.33 -17.06
C VAL A 67 -16.45 10.13 -17.74
N VAL A 68 -15.29 10.38 -18.34
CA VAL A 68 -14.46 9.41 -19.07
C VAL A 68 -13.07 9.22 -18.46
N GLY A 69 -12.74 10.02 -17.44
CA GLY A 69 -11.51 9.83 -16.68
C GLY A 69 -11.41 10.76 -15.48
N ARG A 70 -10.42 10.50 -14.63
CA ARG A 70 -10.10 11.27 -13.42
C ARG A 70 -8.60 11.30 -13.16
N VAL A 71 -8.13 12.35 -12.49
CA VAL A 71 -6.76 12.42 -11.98
C VAL A 71 -6.71 13.35 -10.76
N ALA A 72 -5.91 12.99 -9.77
CA ALA A 72 -5.49 13.88 -8.70
C ALA A 72 -4.08 14.40 -9.01
N GLY A 73 -3.86 15.70 -8.87
CA GLY A 73 -2.54 16.31 -8.78
C GLY A 73 -2.24 16.63 -7.32
N ILE A 74 -1.02 16.30 -6.89
CA ILE A 74 -0.58 16.44 -5.49
C ILE A 74 0.80 17.09 -5.47
N ILE A 75 1.00 18.12 -4.66
CA ILE A 75 2.33 18.66 -4.36
C ILE A 75 2.60 18.38 -2.88
N ASP A 76 3.55 17.48 -2.63
CA ASP A 76 3.97 17.08 -1.29
C ASP A 76 5.16 17.94 -0.83
N HIS A 77 4.89 18.90 0.05
CA HIS A 77 5.90 19.83 0.55
C HIS A 77 6.94 19.14 1.44
N LYS A 78 6.60 18.01 2.10
CA LYS A 78 7.59 17.23 2.86
C LYS A 78 8.56 16.50 1.93
N PHE A 79 8.08 15.97 0.81
CA PHE A 79 8.94 15.37 -0.21
C PHE A 79 9.91 16.39 -0.80
N ILE A 80 9.41 17.58 -1.15
CA ILE A 80 10.27 18.65 -1.69
C ILE A 80 11.30 19.07 -0.64
N ALA A 81 10.91 19.27 0.61
CA ALA A 81 11.82 19.66 1.68
C ALA A 81 12.91 18.61 1.96
N LYS A 82 12.55 17.30 1.95
CA LYS A 82 13.50 16.21 2.21
C LYS A 82 14.47 15.99 1.05
N THR A 83 14.00 16.08 -0.19
CA THR A 83 14.76 15.61 -1.37
C THR A 83 15.32 16.74 -2.24
N GLY A 84 14.81 17.97 -2.07
CA GLY A 84 15.08 19.10 -2.96
C GLY A 84 14.43 18.98 -4.35
N LYS A 85 13.77 17.85 -4.65
CA LYS A 85 13.16 17.58 -5.94
C LYS A 85 11.79 18.25 -6.05
N LYS A 86 11.64 19.16 -7.01
CA LYS A 86 10.40 19.93 -7.23
C LYS A 86 9.43 19.16 -8.12
N HIS A 87 8.85 18.10 -7.60
CA HIS A 87 7.93 17.24 -8.35
C HIS A 87 6.46 17.55 -8.04
N VAL A 88 5.62 17.62 -9.07
CA VAL A 88 4.18 17.40 -8.92
C VAL A 88 3.89 15.90 -9.06
N ARG A 89 3.08 15.34 -8.16
CA ARG A 89 2.58 13.99 -8.29
C ARG A 89 1.27 13.96 -9.06
N PHE A 90 1.07 12.94 -9.88
CA PHE A 90 -0.28 12.52 -10.25
C PHE A 90 -0.66 11.26 -9.47
N GLY A 91 -1.95 11.07 -9.23
CA GLY A 91 -2.53 9.94 -8.49
C GLY A 91 -4.00 9.78 -8.86
N TRP A 92 -4.68 8.75 -8.31
CA TRP A 92 -6.09 8.45 -8.64
C TRP A 92 -6.38 8.60 -10.14
N PHE A 93 -5.49 8.04 -10.96
CA PHE A 93 -5.47 8.22 -12.40
C PHE A 93 -6.22 7.06 -13.04
N ASP A 94 -7.41 7.32 -13.56
CA ASP A 94 -8.22 6.32 -14.24
C ASP A 94 -8.86 6.96 -15.48
N PHE A 95 -8.84 6.27 -16.61
CA PHE A 95 -9.37 6.78 -17.87
C PHE A 95 -9.83 5.61 -18.76
N ILE A 96 -10.80 5.84 -19.63
CA ILE A 96 -11.20 4.86 -20.66
C ILE A 96 -10.09 4.66 -21.70
N ASP A 97 -10.13 3.59 -22.49
CA ASP A 97 -9.13 3.27 -23.53
C ASP A 97 -9.16 4.26 -24.71
N GLN A 98 -8.74 5.48 -24.44
CA GLN A 98 -8.61 6.62 -25.35
C GLN A 98 -7.42 7.45 -24.86
N PRO A 99 -6.25 7.34 -25.50
CA PRO A 99 -5.03 8.05 -25.10
C PRO A 99 -5.21 9.56 -24.95
N GLU A 100 -6.12 10.18 -25.71
CA GLU A 100 -6.42 11.61 -25.60
C GLU A 100 -7.00 11.97 -24.22
N VAL A 101 -7.73 11.05 -23.57
CA VAL A 101 -8.28 11.30 -22.22
C VAL A 101 -7.17 11.35 -21.18
N ALA A 102 -6.22 10.41 -21.24
CA ALA A 102 -5.02 10.42 -20.39
C ALA A 102 -4.20 11.70 -20.60
N ASN A 103 -3.95 12.06 -21.85
CA ASN A 103 -3.19 13.25 -22.22
C ASN A 103 -3.79 14.52 -21.62
N GLU A 104 -5.10 14.76 -21.78
CA GLU A 104 -5.73 15.97 -21.26
C GLU A 104 -5.75 16.02 -19.72
N LEU A 105 -5.94 14.88 -19.06
CA LEU A 105 -5.86 14.77 -17.60
C LEU A 105 -4.46 15.11 -17.10
N LEU A 106 -3.43 14.49 -17.68
CA LEU A 106 -2.04 14.71 -17.28
C LEU A 106 -1.59 16.14 -17.56
N LYS A 107 -1.91 16.71 -18.73
CA LYS A 107 -1.68 18.14 -19.03
C LYS A 107 -2.27 19.08 -17.99
N SER A 108 -3.43 18.74 -17.42
CA SER A 108 -4.05 19.56 -16.37
C SER A 108 -3.21 19.56 -15.09
N VAL A 109 -2.60 18.42 -14.75
CA VAL A 109 -1.67 18.30 -13.61
C VAL A 109 -0.32 18.95 -13.92
N GLU A 110 0.23 18.72 -15.12
CA GLU A 110 1.47 19.34 -15.61
C GLU A 110 1.37 20.87 -15.53
N ALA A 111 0.35 21.47 -16.13
CA ALA A 111 0.14 22.93 -16.12
C ALA A 111 -0.02 23.50 -14.69
N TRP A 112 -0.71 22.76 -13.81
CA TRP A 112 -0.82 23.16 -12.40
C TRP A 112 0.52 23.08 -11.67
N GLY A 113 1.30 22.02 -11.91
CA GLY A 113 2.64 21.83 -11.38
C GLY A 113 3.61 22.93 -11.84
N THR A 114 3.68 23.22 -13.14
CA THR A 114 4.51 24.29 -13.71
C THR A 114 4.15 25.65 -13.10
N LYS A 115 2.86 25.96 -12.96
CA LYS A 115 2.40 27.20 -12.31
C LYS A 115 2.84 27.30 -10.83
N LYS A 116 2.99 26.16 -10.16
CA LYS A 116 3.48 26.04 -8.78
C LYS A 116 5.01 25.93 -8.69
N GLY A 117 5.72 26.05 -9.80
CA GLY A 117 7.19 26.01 -9.86
C GLY A 117 7.80 24.61 -9.79
N MET A 118 7.02 23.58 -10.11
CA MET A 118 7.51 22.21 -10.22
C MET A 118 8.26 22.03 -11.54
N THR A 119 9.30 21.20 -11.54
CA THR A 119 10.16 20.91 -12.71
C THR A 119 9.88 19.54 -13.32
N ASN A 120 9.21 18.66 -12.58
CA ASN A 120 8.92 17.29 -13.00
C ASN A 120 7.51 16.88 -12.57
N ILE A 121 6.94 15.94 -13.30
CA ILE A 121 5.74 15.21 -12.93
C ILE A 121 6.07 13.74 -12.73
N HIS A 122 5.60 13.13 -11.63
CA HIS A 122 5.79 11.70 -11.38
C HIS A 122 4.59 11.00 -10.75
N GLY A 123 4.49 9.69 -10.92
CA GLY A 123 3.36 8.91 -10.39
C GLY A 123 2.97 7.68 -11.22
N PRO A 124 1.85 7.03 -10.88
CA PRO A 124 0.88 7.51 -9.90
C PRO A 124 1.35 7.28 -8.45
N TYR A 125 1.31 8.31 -7.62
CA TYR A 125 1.52 8.23 -6.17
C TYR A 125 0.24 8.64 -5.43
N GLY A 126 0.09 8.15 -4.20
CA GLY A 126 -0.92 8.68 -3.28
C GLY A 126 -0.44 9.86 -2.44
N LEU A 127 -1.20 10.18 -1.39
CA LEU A 127 -0.87 11.25 -0.43
C LEU A 127 0.17 10.78 0.58
N SER A 128 0.10 9.52 0.97
CA SER A 128 1.01 8.86 1.89
C SER A 128 1.72 7.67 1.25
N GLN A 129 2.81 7.25 1.88
CA GLN A 129 3.57 6.05 1.50
C GLN A 129 2.77 4.73 1.58
N PHE A 130 1.63 4.74 2.27
CA PHE A 130 0.74 3.57 2.40
C PHE A 130 -0.36 3.54 1.34
N ASP A 131 -0.54 4.62 0.59
CA ASP A 131 -1.51 4.65 -0.48
C ASP A 131 -1.01 3.83 -1.68
N PRO A 132 -1.92 3.15 -2.39
CA PRO A 132 -1.51 2.39 -3.55
C PRO A 132 -0.92 3.32 -4.61
N SER A 133 0.24 2.95 -5.13
CA SER A 133 1.01 3.69 -6.14
C SER A 133 1.30 2.79 -7.34
N GLY A 134 1.79 3.37 -8.43
CA GLY A 134 2.14 2.66 -9.65
C GLY A 134 0.96 2.24 -10.54
N ILE A 135 1.24 2.09 -11.83
CA ILE A 135 0.39 1.45 -12.84
C ILE A 135 0.81 -0.01 -12.92
N LEU A 136 -0.14 -0.93 -12.81
CA LEU A 136 0.06 -2.36 -13.06
C LEU A 136 0.55 -2.57 -14.50
N ILE A 137 1.72 -3.21 -14.64
CA ILE A 137 2.35 -3.54 -15.92
C ILE A 137 2.49 -5.06 -16.13
N GLU A 138 2.42 -5.86 -15.06
CA GLU A 138 2.37 -7.33 -15.09
C GLU A 138 1.37 -7.85 -14.06
N GLY A 139 0.69 -8.97 -14.34
CA GLY A 139 -0.27 -9.59 -13.41
C GLY A 139 -1.73 -9.15 -13.57
N PHE A 140 -2.16 -8.80 -14.79
CA PHE A 140 -3.54 -8.35 -15.09
C PHE A 140 -4.62 -9.41 -14.82
N ASN A 141 -4.22 -10.66 -14.61
CA ASN A 141 -5.05 -11.81 -14.25
C ASN A 141 -4.91 -12.22 -12.78
N GLU A 142 -4.32 -11.36 -11.95
CA GLU A 142 -4.18 -11.56 -10.51
C GLU A 142 -5.07 -10.57 -9.76
N LEU A 143 -5.72 -11.03 -8.70
CA LEU A 143 -6.47 -10.14 -7.83
C LEU A 143 -5.48 -9.28 -7.01
N PRO A 144 -5.59 -7.93 -7.02
CA PRO A 144 -4.77 -7.10 -6.16
C PRO A 144 -5.18 -7.30 -4.70
N THR A 145 -4.26 -6.98 -3.79
CA THR A 145 -4.57 -6.94 -2.35
C THR A 145 -5.59 -5.85 -2.06
N SER A 146 -6.15 -5.82 -0.85
CA SER A 146 -7.01 -4.69 -0.43
C SER A 146 -6.30 -3.34 -0.37
N PHE A 147 -4.96 -3.34 -0.49
CA PHE A 147 -4.08 -2.17 -0.50
C PHE A 147 -3.45 -1.92 -1.88
N GLY A 148 -3.76 -2.77 -2.87
CA GLY A 148 -3.27 -2.66 -4.24
C GLY A 148 -4.19 -1.83 -5.13
N LYS A 149 -3.77 -1.66 -6.38
CA LYS A 149 -4.56 -1.05 -7.46
C LYS A 149 -4.63 -2.00 -8.65
N TYR A 150 -5.68 -1.82 -9.45
CA TYR A 150 -5.83 -2.46 -10.75
C TYR A 150 -6.05 -1.37 -11.79
N ASN A 151 -5.45 -1.56 -12.97
CA ASN A 151 -5.74 -0.84 -14.19
C ASN A 151 -5.72 -1.82 -15.36
N PHE A 152 -6.31 -1.41 -16.48
CA PHE A 152 -6.25 -2.18 -17.71
C PHE A 152 -4.85 -2.10 -18.36
N PRO A 153 -4.48 -3.07 -19.24
CA PRO A 153 -3.16 -3.13 -19.86
C PRO A 153 -2.74 -1.89 -20.64
N TYR A 154 -3.68 -1.18 -21.28
CA TYR A 154 -3.39 -0.01 -22.12
C TYR A 154 -2.78 1.17 -21.35
N TYR A 155 -2.82 1.17 -20.01
CA TYR A 155 -2.29 2.29 -19.22
C TYR A 155 -0.79 2.46 -19.44
N ALA A 156 -0.02 1.38 -19.38
CA ALA A 156 1.44 1.44 -19.50
C ALA A 156 1.86 1.96 -20.88
N THR A 157 1.29 1.39 -21.95
CA THR A 157 1.55 1.82 -23.33
C THR A 157 1.13 3.26 -23.56
N THR A 158 0.03 3.71 -22.93
CA THR A 158 -0.40 5.11 -23.01
C THR A 158 0.60 6.05 -22.34
N MET A 159 1.11 5.70 -21.14
CA MET A 159 2.12 6.53 -20.46
C MET A 159 3.38 6.68 -21.31
N GLU A 160 3.90 5.57 -21.84
CA GLU A 160 5.10 5.54 -22.67
C GLU A 160 4.92 6.39 -23.94
N ALA A 161 3.75 6.29 -24.59
CA ALA A 161 3.42 7.10 -25.76
C ALA A 161 3.31 8.61 -25.45
N LEU A 162 2.99 8.98 -24.21
CA LEU A 162 2.94 10.38 -23.75
C LEU A 162 4.30 10.92 -23.29
N GLY A 163 5.38 10.14 -23.49
CA GLY A 163 6.76 10.54 -23.16
C GLY A 163 7.13 10.36 -21.69
N TYR A 164 6.32 9.64 -20.91
CA TYR A 164 6.66 9.29 -19.54
C TYR A 164 7.62 8.11 -19.50
N GLN A 165 8.65 8.23 -18.68
CA GLN A 165 9.69 7.21 -18.52
C GLN A 165 9.54 6.49 -17.19
N LYS A 166 10.09 5.28 -17.07
CA LYS A 166 10.14 4.55 -15.80
C LYS A 166 10.86 5.39 -14.74
N GLU A 167 10.23 5.53 -13.58
CA GLU A 167 10.89 6.03 -12.37
C GLU A 167 11.31 4.86 -11.48
N ILE A 168 10.35 4.01 -11.08
CA ILE A 168 10.58 2.91 -10.14
C ILE A 168 9.48 1.85 -10.24
N ASP A 169 9.86 0.58 -10.07
CA ASP A 169 8.94 -0.54 -10.01
C ASP A 169 8.76 -1.08 -8.58
N TRP A 170 7.55 -1.58 -8.29
CA TRP A 170 7.26 -2.44 -7.16
C TRP A 170 6.93 -3.84 -7.66
N LEU A 171 7.51 -4.83 -7.00
CA LEU A 171 7.29 -6.24 -7.22
C LEU A 171 6.38 -6.77 -6.11
N GLU A 172 5.46 -7.65 -6.48
CA GLU A 172 4.70 -8.44 -5.51
C GLU A 172 4.95 -9.91 -5.81
N PHE A 173 5.13 -10.70 -4.75
CA PHE A 173 5.37 -12.12 -4.82
C PHE A 173 4.24 -12.89 -4.15
N ARG A 174 3.92 -14.03 -4.74
CA ARG A 174 3.03 -15.02 -4.12
C ARG A 174 3.89 -16.16 -3.64
N VAL A 175 3.89 -16.38 -2.33
CA VAL A 175 4.68 -17.41 -1.65
C VAL A 175 3.75 -18.53 -1.19
N MET A 176 4.10 -19.77 -1.47
CA MET A 176 3.37 -20.94 -0.99
C MET A 176 3.76 -21.24 0.46
N VAL A 177 2.76 -21.43 1.31
CA VAL A 177 2.99 -21.81 2.70
C VAL A 177 3.37 -23.30 2.74
N PRO A 178 4.52 -23.66 3.35
CA PRO A 178 4.90 -25.07 3.51
C PRO A 178 4.02 -25.76 4.55
N GLU A 179 3.96 -27.10 4.50
CA GLU A 179 3.17 -27.89 5.46
C GLU A 179 3.64 -27.73 6.91
N LYS A 180 4.94 -27.48 7.11
CA LYS A 180 5.55 -27.18 8.39
C LYS A 180 6.56 -26.05 8.27
N VAL A 181 6.73 -25.27 9.34
CA VAL A 181 7.84 -24.31 9.40
C VAL A 181 9.17 -25.08 9.33
N PRO A 182 10.11 -24.73 8.45
CA PRO A 182 11.38 -25.45 8.35
C PRO A 182 12.17 -25.43 9.67
N ASP A 183 12.63 -26.59 10.13
CA ASP A 183 13.34 -26.78 11.42
C ASP A 183 14.53 -25.83 11.61
N LYS A 184 15.15 -25.39 10.51
CA LYS A 184 16.24 -24.41 10.51
C LYS A 184 15.83 -23.06 11.13
N TYR A 185 14.59 -22.60 10.92
CA TYR A 185 14.11 -21.34 11.50
C TYR A 185 14.00 -21.43 13.02
N PHE A 186 13.51 -22.54 13.56
CA PHE A 186 13.49 -22.77 15.01
C PHE A 186 14.90 -22.77 15.60
N LYS A 187 15.83 -23.51 14.99
CA LYS A 187 17.23 -23.56 15.45
C LYS A 187 17.91 -22.19 15.43
N ILE A 188 17.72 -21.42 14.35
CA ILE A 188 18.27 -20.06 14.26
C ILE A 188 17.63 -19.17 15.32
N ALA A 189 16.30 -19.22 15.48
CA ALA A 189 15.60 -18.43 16.48
C ALA A 189 16.13 -18.69 17.90
N GLU A 190 16.29 -19.95 18.30
CA GLU A 190 16.85 -20.33 19.61
C GLU A 190 18.28 -19.79 19.84
N ILE A 191 19.13 -19.90 18.80
CA ILE A 191 20.50 -19.36 18.84
C ILE A 191 20.48 -17.85 19.00
N VAL A 192 19.62 -17.16 18.25
CA VAL A 192 19.51 -15.70 18.26
C VAL A 192 18.96 -15.18 19.58
N GLU A 193 17.93 -15.84 20.15
CA GLU A 193 17.38 -15.54 21.47
C GLU A 193 18.47 -15.65 22.55
N SER A 194 19.18 -16.76 22.58
CA SER A 194 20.21 -17.03 23.59
C SER A 194 21.41 -16.09 23.44
N ARG A 195 21.90 -15.89 22.21
CA ARG A 195 23.12 -15.11 21.94
C ARG A 195 22.93 -13.61 22.19
N TYR A 196 21.74 -13.09 21.91
CA TYR A 196 21.45 -11.65 21.97
C TYR A 196 20.46 -11.26 23.07
N ASN A 197 20.09 -12.20 23.94
CA ASN A 197 19.11 -12.03 25.00
C ASN A 197 17.80 -11.41 24.47
N LEU A 198 17.29 -11.99 23.40
CA LEU A 198 16.04 -11.58 22.76
C LEU A 198 14.90 -12.50 23.19
N SER A 199 13.69 -11.99 23.16
CA SER A 199 12.48 -12.77 23.40
C SER A 199 11.30 -12.19 22.63
N SER A 200 10.27 -13.01 22.42
CA SER A 200 9.05 -12.61 21.71
C SER A 200 7.95 -12.30 22.71
N VAL A 201 7.23 -11.19 22.49
CA VAL A 201 6.11 -10.79 23.35
C VAL A 201 4.89 -11.66 23.07
N THR A 202 4.31 -12.24 24.12
CA THR A 202 3.05 -12.98 24.01
C THR A 202 1.85 -12.03 24.10
N ILE A 203 1.11 -11.87 23.01
CA ILE A 203 -0.08 -11.02 22.95
C ILE A 203 -1.33 -11.91 22.87
N LYS A 204 -2.14 -11.92 23.94
CA LYS A 204 -3.35 -12.74 24.00
C LYS A 204 -4.59 -12.01 23.50
N LYS A 205 -4.67 -10.68 23.68
CA LYS A 205 -5.85 -9.89 23.30
C LYS A 205 -5.43 -8.77 22.36
N LYS A 206 -6.21 -8.56 21.30
CA LYS A 206 -6.02 -7.51 20.31
C LYS A 206 -5.82 -6.12 20.94
N LYS A 207 -6.56 -5.79 22.01
CA LYS A 207 -6.45 -4.51 22.70
C LYS A 207 -5.09 -4.27 23.35
N ASP A 208 -4.33 -5.33 23.65
CA ASP A 208 -3.03 -5.22 24.29
C ASP A 208 -1.96 -4.74 23.29
N LEU A 209 -2.21 -4.81 21.98
CA LEU A 209 -1.36 -4.22 20.94
C LEU A 209 -1.21 -2.70 21.09
N HIS A 210 -2.22 -2.01 21.63
CA HIS A 210 -2.14 -0.57 21.87
C HIS A 210 -0.99 -0.18 22.80
N ARG A 211 -0.56 -1.08 23.70
CA ARG A 211 0.55 -0.81 24.63
C ARG A 211 1.91 -0.71 23.92
N TYR A 212 2.04 -1.36 22.77
CA TYR A 212 3.28 -1.42 21.99
C TYR A 212 3.24 -0.49 20.78
N ALA A 213 2.07 0.03 20.42
CA ALA A 213 1.86 0.72 19.16
C ALA A 213 2.82 1.92 18.98
N ASP A 214 2.98 2.77 19.98
CA ASP A 214 3.86 3.94 19.88
C ASP A 214 5.33 3.55 19.64
N GLU A 215 5.82 2.52 20.35
CA GLU A 215 7.20 2.03 20.18
C GLU A 215 7.39 1.30 18.84
N LEU A 216 6.38 0.57 18.35
CA LEU A 216 6.39 -0.03 17.01
C LEU A 216 6.50 1.05 15.92
N PHE A 217 5.70 2.10 16.00
CA PHE A 217 5.74 3.21 15.04
C PHE A 217 7.04 4.01 15.16
N ALA A 218 7.61 4.17 16.35
CA ALA A 218 8.92 4.77 16.54
C ALA A 218 10.04 3.94 15.88
N LEU A 219 10.02 2.62 16.05
CA LEU A 219 10.97 1.73 15.38
C LEU A 219 10.78 1.78 13.86
N MET A 220 9.53 1.81 13.38
CA MET A 220 9.24 1.92 11.94
C MET A 220 9.78 3.23 11.36
N ASN A 221 9.52 4.38 12.00
CA ASN A 221 10.06 5.67 11.56
C ASN A 221 11.59 5.63 11.48
N LYS A 222 12.25 5.01 12.47
CA LYS A 222 13.70 4.82 12.50
C LYS A 222 14.21 3.95 11.34
N VAL A 223 13.59 2.79 11.12
CA VAL A 223 14.07 1.80 10.13
C VAL A 223 13.71 2.20 8.71
N TYR A 224 12.53 2.78 8.50
CA TYR A 224 12.07 3.14 7.16
C TYR A 224 12.56 4.51 6.73
N GLY A 225 13.12 5.35 7.62
CA GLY A 225 13.71 6.65 7.30
C GLY A 225 14.66 6.65 6.09
N GLU A 226 15.34 5.52 5.88
CA GLU A 226 16.30 5.27 4.80
C GLU A 226 15.65 4.90 3.45
N LEU A 227 14.37 4.54 3.42
CA LEU A 227 13.67 4.14 2.20
C LEU A 227 13.30 5.34 1.31
N TYR A 228 13.37 5.14 0.00
CA TYR A 228 13.16 6.13 -1.06
C TYR A 228 11.93 7.02 -0.85
N SER A 229 10.81 6.43 -0.42
CA SER A 229 9.51 7.09 -0.32
C SER A 229 8.99 7.25 1.11
N HIS A 230 9.84 7.06 2.13
CA HIS A 230 9.40 7.14 3.52
C HIS A 230 9.53 8.55 4.11
N PHE A 231 8.47 8.96 4.80
CA PHE A 231 8.44 10.14 5.64
C PHE A 231 8.09 9.74 7.06
N GLU A 232 8.76 10.40 8.00
CA GLU A 232 8.46 10.23 9.41
C GLU A 232 6.98 10.54 9.66
N LEU A 233 6.29 9.57 10.25
CA LEU A 233 4.89 9.71 10.58
C LEU A 233 4.72 10.65 11.76
N THR A 234 3.81 11.62 11.63
CA THR A 234 3.47 12.51 12.74
C THR A 234 2.63 11.76 13.78
N PRO A 235 2.57 12.24 15.03
CA PRO A 235 1.72 11.65 16.07
C PRO A 235 0.25 11.52 15.65
N GLU A 236 -0.29 12.49 14.90
CA GLU A 236 -1.65 12.45 14.38
C GLU A 236 -1.83 11.31 13.39
N LYS A 237 -0.89 11.14 12.46
CA LYS A 237 -0.93 10.05 11.47
C LYS A 237 -0.78 8.68 12.12
N ILE A 238 0.07 8.57 13.13
CA ILE A 238 0.21 7.34 13.93
C ILE A 238 -1.13 6.99 14.57
N LYS A 239 -1.82 7.97 15.19
CA LYS A 239 -3.13 7.75 15.81
C LYS A 239 -4.21 7.35 14.80
N GLU A 240 -4.22 7.95 13.60
CA GLU A 240 -5.10 7.53 12.50
C GLU A 240 -4.88 6.06 12.13
N LEU A 241 -3.62 5.64 11.96
CA LEU A 241 -3.25 4.26 11.61
C LEU A 241 -3.61 3.28 12.74
N GLN A 242 -3.34 3.63 14.00
CA GLN A 242 -3.72 2.82 15.16
C GLN A 242 -5.22 2.55 15.18
N ASN A 243 -6.04 3.59 15.03
CA ASN A 243 -7.50 3.47 15.04
C ASN A 243 -8.07 2.70 13.85
N GLY A 244 -7.40 2.78 12.69
CA GLY A 244 -7.82 2.07 11.48
C GLY A 244 -7.43 0.60 11.48
N PHE A 245 -6.20 0.27 11.86
CA PHE A 245 -5.62 -1.06 11.67
C PHE A 245 -5.70 -1.96 12.89
N ILE A 246 -5.46 -1.47 14.12
CA ILE A 246 -5.46 -2.32 15.32
C ILE A 246 -6.75 -3.14 15.45
N PRO A 247 -7.96 -2.59 15.21
CA PRO A 247 -9.20 -3.36 15.26
C PRO A 247 -9.26 -4.54 14.27
N MET A 248 -8.45 -4.52 13.21
CA MET A 248 -8.40 -5.55 12.17
C MET A 248 -7.35 -6.63 12.47
N LEU A 249 -6.31 -6.33 13.24
CA LEU A 249 -5.21 -7.26 13.52
C LEU A 249 -5.64 -8.48 14.33
N ASN A 250 -5.06 -9.65 14.03
CA ASN A 250 -5.13 -10.84 14.88
C ASN A 250 -3.76 -10.99 15.58
N PRO A 251 -3.69 -11.08 16.92
CA PRO A 251 -2.42 -11.30 17.63
C PRO A 251 -1.59 -12.47 17.10
N ASP A 252 -2.22 -13.54 16.60
CA ASP A 252 -1.50 -14.68 16.02
C ASP A 252 -0.63 -14.31 14.80
N PHE A 253 -0.96 -13.20 14.12
CA PHE A 253 -0.26 -12.70 12.94
C PHE A 253 0.59 -11.46 13.22
N VAL A 254 0.91 -11.22 14.50
CA VAL A 254 1.79 -10.14 14.94
C VAL A 254 2.91 -10.74 15.78
N SER A 255 4.16 -10.47 15.41
CA SER A 255 5.34 -10.77 16.23
C SER A 255 5.98 -9.46 16.68
N ILE A 256 6.33 -9.38 17.96
CA ILE A 256 7.09 -8.29 18.56
C ILE A 256 8.27 -8.92 19.30
N VAL A 257 9.48 -8.55 18.90
CA VAL A 257 10.73 -9.02 19.49
C VAL A 257 11.31 -7.92 20.37
N VAL A 258 11.64 -8.26 21.61
CA VAL A 258 12.23 -7.35 22.60
C VAL A 258 13.59 -7.85 23.07
N ASN A 259 14.45 -6.92 23.51
CA ASN A 259 15.71 -7.23 24.17
C ASN A 259 15.54 -7.44 25.69
N SER A 260 16.64 -7.68 26.40
CA SER A 260 16.67 -7.87 27.85
C SER A 260 16.16 -6.69 28.68
N THR A 261 16.10 -5.48 28.12
CA THR A 261 15.53 -4.30 28.80
C THR A 261 14.05 -4.08 28.49
N GLY A 262 13.43 -4.98 27.71
CA GLY A 262 12.04 -4.86 27.26
C GLY A 262 11.83 -3.90 26.08
N LYS A 263 12.91 -3.39 25.46
CA LYS A 263 12.85 -2.50 24.30
C LYS A 263 12.57 -3.30 23.03
N ILE A 264 11.65 -2.83 22.19
CA ILE A 264 11.35 -3.45 20.89
C ILE A 264 12.55 -3.29 19.95
N VAL A 265 13.00 -4.42 19.40
CA VAL A 265 14.11 -4.49 18.44
C VAL A 265 13.69 -5.03 17.08
N GLY A 266 12.48 -5.58 16.98
CA GLY A 266 11.90 -5.97 15.70
C GLY A 266 10.42 -6.32 15.81
N PHE A 267 9.71 -6.24 14.70
CA PHE A 267 8.32 -6.68 14.60
C PHE A 267 7.95 -7.10 13.19
N GLY A 268 6.91 -7.93 13.09
CA GLY A 268 6.23 -8.27 11.85
C GLY A 268 4.72 -8.23 12.03
N ILE A 269 4.01 -7.69 11.06
CA ILE A 269 2.54 -7.57 11.06
C ILE A 269 2.01 -8.10 9.73
N CYS A 270 1.16 -9.13 9.83
CA CYS A 270 0.43 -9.69 8.70
C CYS A 270 -1.09 -9.57 8.93
N LEU A 271 -1.86 -9.59 7.85
CA LEU A 271 -3.31 -9.49 7.89
C LEU A 271 -3.94 -10.49 6.91
N PRO A 272 -4.96 -11.27 7.30
CA PRO A 272 -5.70 -12.08 6.35
C PRO A 272 -6.22 -11.25 5.18
N SER A 273 -6.06 -11.76 3.96
CA SER A 273 -6.32 -10.96 2.75
C SER A 273 -7.79 -10.54 2.65
N LEU A 274 -8.04 -9.24 2.51
CA LEU A 274 -9.41 -8.71 2.41
C LEU A 274 -9.89 -8.54 0.97
N ALA A 275 -9.04 -8.82 -0.01
CA ALA A 275 -9.32 -8.60 -1.44
C ALA A 275 -10.66 -9.21 -1.87
N LYS A 276 -10.86 -10.52 -1.66
CA LYS A 276 -12.11 -11.23 -2.01
C LYS A 276 -13.33 -10.67 -1.28
N ALA A 277 -13.19 -10.30 0.00
CA ALA A 277 -14.28 -9.77 0.81
C ALA A 277 -14.72 -8.38 0.34
N ILE A 278 -13.75 -7.50 0.08
CA ILE A 278 -13.98 -6.14 -0.41
C ILE A 278 -14.54 -6.17 -1.84
N GLN A 279 -13.97 -6.99 -2.72
CA GLN A 279 -14.45 -7.18 -4.09
C GLN A 279 -15.93 -7.59 -4.11
N LYS A 280 -16.30 -8.65 -3.38
CA LYS A 280 -17.70 -9.08 -3.27
C LYS A 280 -18.60 -7.96 -2.76
N SER A 281 -18.09 -7.12 -1.87
CA SER A 281 -18.81 -6.01 -1.23
C SER A 281 -18.91 -4.75 -2.10
N LYS A 282 -18.27 -4.72 -3.28
CA LYS A 282 -18.33 -3.61 -4.25
C LYS A 282 -18.07 -2.24 -3.60
N GLY A 283 -17.09 -2.19 -2.70
CA GLY A 283 -16.68 -0.95 -2.01
C GLY A 283 -17.63 -0.44 -0.92
N ARG A 284 -18.62 -1.25 -0.47
CA ARG A 284 -19.62 -0.85 0.54
C ARG A 284 -19.58 -1.74 1.78
N LEU A 285 -19.56 -1.13 2.97
CA LEU A 285 -19.63 -1.85 4.25
C LEU A 285 -21.04 -2.29 4.63
N PHE A 286 -22.06 -1.51 4.28
CA PHE A 286 -23.44 -1.77 4.66
C PHE A 286 -24.31 -2.13 3.46
N PRO A 287 -25.33 -3.00 3.63
CA PRO A 287 -25.71 -3.63 4.91
C PRO A 287 -24.87 -4.86 5.29
N PHE A 288 -24.19 -5.53 4.37
CA PHE A 288 -23.55 -6.85 4.65
C PHE A 288 -22.04 -6.93 4.38
N GLY A 289 -21.40 -5.86 3.89
CA GLY A 289 -19.97 -5.86 3.58
C GLY A 289 -19.08 -6.06 4.81
N PHE A 290 -19.48 -5.48 5.95
CA PHE A 290 -18.74 -5.65 7.21
C PHE A 290 -18.71 -7.11 7.68
N LEU A 291 -19.80 -7.88 7.50
CA LEU A 291 -19.85 -9.30 7.82
C LEU A 291 -18.86 -10.10 6.99
N ARG A 292 -18.70 -9.76 5.71
CA ARG A 292 -17.73 -10.40 4.81
C ARG A 292 -16.29 -10.11 5.22
N ILE A 293 -16.01 -8.88 5.66
CA ILE A 293 -14.68 -8.50 6.16
C ILE A 293 -14.38 -9.24 7.46
N LEU A 294 -15.31 -9.25 8.43
CA LEU A 294 -15.14 -9.97 9.70
C LEU A 294 -14.94 -11.47 9.46
N TYR A 295 -15.67 -12.05 8.51
CA TYR A 295 -15.48 -13.45 8.10
C TYR A 295 -14.08 -13.67 7.51
N ALA A 296 -13.63 -12.82 6.59
CA ALA A 296 -12.31 -12.95 5.95
C ALA A 296 -11.13 -12.73 6.90
N LEU A 297 -11.30 -11.93 7.95
CA LEU A 297 -10.33 -11.77 9.04
C LEU A 297 -10.19 -13.02 9.90
N LYS A 298 -11.20 -13.89 9.92
CA LYS A 298 -11.20 -15.14 10.71
C LYS A 298 -10.88 -16.36 9.86
N TYR A 299 -11.34 -16.39 8.62
CA TYR A 299 -11.22 -17.53 7.70
C TYR A 299 -10.71 -17.06 6.35
N ASN A 300 -9.47 -17.47 6.03
CA ASN A 300 -8.82 -17.10 4.79
C ASN A 300 -7.87 -18.22 4.33
N ASP A 301 -7.55 -18.21 3.04
CA ASP A 301 -6.49 -19.05 2.47
C ASP A 301 -5.23 -18.24 2.15
N THR A 302 -5.29 -16.91 2.30
CA THR A 302 -4.22 -15.99 1.93
C THR A 302 -4.00 -14.97 3.05
N ILE A 303 -2.74 -14.63 3.32
CA ILE A 303 -2.35 -13.57 4.26
C ILE A 303 -1.47 -12.54 3.54
N ASP A 304 -1.74 -11.26 3.76
CA ASP A 304 -0.98 -10.15 3.22
C ASP A 304 0.07 -9.71 4.27
N THR A 305 1.35 -9.61 3.89
CA THR A 305 2.39 -9.06 4.78
C THR A 305 2.37 -7.54 4.72
N LEU A 306 2.11 -6.88 5.84
CA LEU A 306 1.92 -5.42 5.85
C LEU A 306 3.21 -4.68 6.20
N LEU A 307 3.83 -5.05 7.32
CA LEU A 307 4.98 -4.33 7.87
C LEU A 307 5.97 -5.32 8.47
N ILE A 308 7.25 -5.06 8.23
CA ILE A 308 8.36 -5.71 8.93
C ILE A 308 9.44 -4.67 9.20
N ALA A 309 9.92 -4.59 10.43
CA ALA A 309 11.02 -3.72 10.79
C ALA A 309 11.91 -4.39 11.82
N ILE A 310 13.22 -4.23 11.66
CA ILE A 310 14.24 -4.71 12.59
C ILE A 310 15.21 -3.56 12.81
N ASP A 311 15.51 -3.27 14.07
CA ASP A 311 16.51 -2.26 14.43
C ASP A 311 17.85 -2.58 13.76
N GLY A 312 18.52 -1.57 13.19
CA GLY A 312 19.76 -1.75 12.44
C GLY A 312 20.85 -2.51 13.21
N ASN A 313 20.89 -2.40 14.54
CA ASN A 313 21.83 -3.16 15.38
C ASN A 313 21.58 -4.67 15.38
N TYR A 314 20.45 -5.12 14.84
CA TYR A 314 19.96 -6.50 14.84
C TYR A 314 19.63 -7.06 13.46
N LYS A 315 19.68 -6.25 12.39
CA LYS A 315 19.28 -6.63 11.03
C LYS A 315 20.03 -7.88 10.53
N GLU A 316 21.34 -7.93 10.69
CA GLU A 316 22.20 -9.05 10.26
C GLU A 316 22.36 -10.15 11.32
N LYS A 317 21.66 -10.03 12.46
CA LYS A 317 21.77 -10.96 13.59
C LYS A 317 20.74 -12.09 13.54
N GLY A 318 19.97 -12.19 12.46
CA GLY A 318 18.98 -13.27 12.27
C GLY A 318 17.65 -13.05 12.99
N VAL A 319 17.31 -11.82 13.41
CA VAL A 319 16.03 -11.52 14.07
C VAL A 319 14.80 -11.84 13.20
N ASN A 320 14.95 -11.83 11.87
CA ASN A 320 13.91 -12.33 10.96
C ASN A 320 13.47 -13.76 11.31
N ALA A 321 14.36 -14.63 11.77
CA ALA A 321 13.99 -16.01 12.13
C ALA A 321 12.99 -16.07 13.29
N LEU A 322 13.06 -15.13 14.24
CA LEU A 322 12.12 -15.03 15.36
C LEU A 322 10.72 -14.66 14.85
N ILE A 323 10.66 -13.60 14.03
CA ILE A 323 9.41 -13.13 13.42
C ILE A 323 8.76 -14.23 12.57
N PHE A 324 9.56 -14.92 11.75
CA PHE A 324 9.09 -16.01 10.90
C PHE A 324 8.66 -17.24 11.69
N ARG A 325 9.33 -17.56 12.80
CA ARG A 325 8.91 -18.63 13.71
C ARG A 325 7.55 -18.32 14.31
N ASP A 326 7.40 -17.13 14.89
CA ASP A 326 6.19 -16.72 15.61
C ASP A 326 4.96 -16.65 14.69
N ILE A 327 5.09 -15.96 13.55
CA ILE A 327 3.99 -15.77 12.61
C ILE A 327 3.80 -17.03 11.75
N GLY A 328 4.89 -17.65 11.30
CA GLY A 328 4.85 -18.80 10.39
C GLY A 328 4.11 -20.00 10.99
N GLN A 329 4.31 -20.27 12.28
CA GLN A 329 3.56 -21.33 12.97
C GLN A 329 2.06 -21.02 13.01
N SER A 330 1.69 -19.77 13.27
CA SER A 330 0.31 -19.32 13.25
C SER A 330 -0.32 -19.41 11.87
N ILE A 331 0.39 -19.02 10.81
CA ILE A 331 -0.06 -19.14 9.41
C ILE A 331 -0.46 -20.59 9.08
N ILE A 332 0.36 -21.56 9.48
CA ILE A 332 0.09 -22.99 9.26
C ILE A 332 -1.11 -23.46 10.10
N ASN A 333 -1.17 -23.08 11.39
CA ASN A 333 -2.27 -23.45 12.28
C ASN A 333 -3.63 -22.93 11.77
N HIS A 334 -3.63 -21.76 11.13
CA HIS A 334 -4.81 -21.15 10.50
C HIS A 334 -5.11 -21.68 9.09
N LYS A 335 -4.35 -22.67 8.60
CA LYS A 335 -4.53 -23.30 7.28
C LYS A 335 -4.41 -22.31 6.11
N ILE A 336 -3.62 -21.26 6.28
CA ILE A 336 -3.27 -20.34 5.20
C ILE A 336 -2.42 -21.11 4.17
N LYS A 337 -2.71 -20.91 2.89
CA LYS A 337 -2.03 -21.56 1.77
C LYS A 337 -1.03 -20.64 1.07
N PHE A 338 -1.31 -19.34 1.09
CA PHE A 338 -0.52 -18.35 0.37
C PHE A 338 -0.17 -17.17 1.25
N VAL A 339 1.06 -16.69 1.13
CA VAL A 339 1.48 -15.38 1.59
C VAL A 339 1.58 -14.47 0.36
N GLU A 340 0.95 -13.31 0.45
CA GLU A 340 1.08 -12.22 -0.50
C GLU A 340 2.01 -11.18 0.11
N THR A 341 3.14 -10.94 -0.54
CA THR A 341 4.19 -10.09 0.03
C THR A 341 3.83 -8.61 0.02
N THR A 342 2.80 -8.26 -0.75
CA THR A 342 2.47 -6.88 -1.11
C THR A 342 3.66 -6.21 -1.81
N ARG A 343 3.71 -4.88 -1.80
CA ARG A 343 4.56 -4.09 -2.68
C ARG A 343 5.97 -3.95 -2.09
N GLU A 344 6.93 -4.57 -2.75
CA GLU A 344 8.35 -4.44 -2.46
C GLU A 344 9.02 -3.60 -3.55
N LEU A 345 9.84 -2.62 -3.17
CA LEU A 345 10.62 -1.87 -4.16
C LEU A 345 11.55 -2.80 -4.92
N GLU A 346 11.70 -2.60 -6.24
CA GLU A 346 12.53 -3.47 -7.09
C GLU A 346 13.99 -3.59 -6.60
N GLY A 347 14.53 -2.56 -5.96
CA GLY A 347 15.88 -2.55 -5.37
C GLY A 347 15.99 -3.14 -3.95
N ASN A 348 14.88 -3.52 -3.31
CA ASN A 348 14.90 -4.02 -1.93
C ASN A 348 15.20 -5.53 -1.87
N LEU A 349 16.44 -5.89 -2.22
CA LEU A 349 16.89 -7.29 -2.25
C LEU A 349 16.83 -7.96 -0.88
N ASP A 350 17.01 -7.21 0.21
CA ASP A 350 16.95 -7.75 1.57
C ASP A 350 15.60 -8.39 1.88
N VAL A 351 14.50 -7.72 1.53
CA VAL A 351 13.16 -8.25 1.72
C VAL A 351 12.86 -9.36 0.72
N GLN A 352 13.20 -9.16 -0.55
CA GLN A 352 12.99 -10.18 -1.59
C GLN A 352 13.70 -11.51 -1.27
N ASN A 353 14.90 -11.44 -0.68
CA ASN A 353 15.68 -12.62 -0.30
C ASN A 353 15.06 -13.44 0.84
N LEU A 354 14.11 -12.88 1.60
CA LEU A 354 13.37 -13.64 2.62
C LEU A 354 12.57 -14.79 2.00
N TRP A 355 12.18 -14.66 0.72
CA TRP A 355 11.33 -15.62 0.02
C TRP A 355 12.10 -16.76 -0.64
N ASN A 356 13.41 -16.62 -0.85
CA ASN A 356 14.28 -17.58 -1.57
C ASN A 356 14.31 -19.00 -0.99
N LYS A 357 13.76 -19.21 0.22
CA LYS A 357 13.69 -20.51 0.89
C LYS A 357 12.33 -21.19 0.80
N PHE A 358 11.38 -20.54 0.15
CA PHE A 358 10.03 -21.04 -0.09
C PHE A 358 9.80 -21.26 -1.58
N GLU A 359 8.71 -21.93 -1.92
CA GLU A 359 8.21 -21.89 -3.28
C GLU A 359 7.49 -20.55 -3.48
N TYR A 360 7.96 -19.72 -4.42
CA TYR A 360 7.40 -18.40 -4.66
C TYR A 360 7.49 -18.01 -6.14
N ARG A 361 6.65 -17.06 -6.56
CA ARG A 361 6.73 -16.44 -7.88
C ARG A 361 6.44 -14.94 -7.79
N GLN A 362 7.14 -14.15 -8.60
CA GLN A 362 6.70 -12.77 -8.87
C GLN A 362 5.42 -12.85 -9.69
N HIS A 363 4.34 -12.21 -9.24
CA HIS A 363 3.04 -12.32 -9.92
C HIS A 363 2.42 -10.99 -10.31
N LYS A 364 2.83 -9.89 -9.68
CA LYS A 364 2.45 -8.54 -10.09
C LYS A 364 3.66 -7.63 -10.13
N LYS A 365 3.62 -6.66 -11.04
CA LYS A 365 4.58 -5.56 -11.13
C LYS A 365 3.83 -4.27 -11.40
N ALA A 366 4.10 -3.24 -10.60
CA ALA A 366 3.53 -1.92 -10.78
C ALA A 366 4.64 -0.88 -10.94
N ARG A 367 4.47 0.06 -11.88
CA ARG A 367 5.47 1.07 -12.25
C ARG A 367 4.99 2.48 -11.95
N CYS A 368 5.81 3.26 -11.27
CA CYS A 368 5.71 4.72 -11.32
C CYS A 368 6.56 5.25 -12.48
N TYR A 369 6.06 6.34 -13.06
CA TYR A 369 6.63 7.03 -14.18
C TYR A 369 7.03 8.46 -13.79
N ILE A 370 7.96 9.04 -14.54
CA ILE A 370 8.42 10.42 -14.41
C ILE A 370 8.57 11.08 -15.79
N LYS A 371 8.40 12.41 -15.84
CA LYS A 371 8.62 13.25 -17.03
C LYS A 371 9.03 14.66 -16.60
N ASP A 372 9.87 15.31 -17.39
CA ASP A 372 10.22 16.74 -17.24
C ASP A 372 9.06 17.63 -17.69
N LEU A 373 8.85 18.76 -17.00
CA LEU A 373 7.76 19.72 -17.26
C LEU A 373 8.18 20.91 -18.14
#